data_AF-A0A946WVA6-F1
#
_entry.id   AF-A0A946WVA6-F1
#
_cell.length_a   1.000
_cell.length_b   1.000
_cell.length_c   1.000
_cell.angle_alpha   90.00
_cell.angle_beta   90.00
_cell.angle_gamma   90.00
#
_symmetry.space_group_name_H-M   'P 1'
#
loop_
_entity.id
_entity.type
_entity.pdbx_description
1 polymer ?
#
loop_
_entity_poly.entity_id
_entity_poly.type
_entity_poly.pdbx_seq_one_letter_code
_entity_poly.pdbx_strand_id
1 'polypeptide(L)'
;RLIADLALEEDGILQSFPLVDLASRAAVDPFAEKIYAGHRQGVSGDVLLVMQPGWLTYGRTGTSHGSPFVYDTHVPCIFYGSGVNYGSTHSRTYIRDIAPTVALLLGAPYPNGTTGSPISNLLD
;
A
#
# COMPACT_ATOMS: atom_id res chain seq x y z
N ARG A 1 11.33 5.22 -20.08
CA ARG A 1 10.19 5.93 -20.72
C ARG A 1 9.68 5.11 -21.90
N LEU A 2 10.42 4.93 -23.00
CA LEU A 2 10.00 4.07 -24.13
C LEU A 2 9.38 2.72 -23.75
N ILE A 3 10.05 1.90 -22.92
CA ILE A 3 9.50 0.60 -22.49
C ILE A 3 8.20 0.75 -21.68
N ALA A 4 8.10 1.80 -20.87
CA ALA A 4 6.89 2.07 -20.10
C ALA A 4 5.73 2.45 -21.02
N ASP A 5 6.00 3.23 -22.07
CA ASP A 5 5.02 3.63 -23.08
C ASP A 5 4.56 2.43 -23.91
N LEU A 6 5.49 1.57 -24.38
CA LEU A 6 5.17 0.35 -25.10
C LEU A 6 4.34 -0.63 -24.26
N ALA A 7 4.61 -0.73 -22.96
CA ALA A 7 3.83 -1.59 -22.08
C ALA A 7 2.35 -1.19 -21.98
N LEU A 8 2.00 0.08 -22.25
CA LEU A 8 0.59 0.51 -22.27
C LEU A 8 -0.18 0.02 -23.50
N GLU A 9 0.50 -0.49 -24.53
CA GLU A 9 -0.12 -1.08 -25.72
C GLU A 9 -0.59 -2.53 -25.48
N GLU A 10 -0.10 -3.18 -24.43
CA GLU A 10 -0.46 -4.56 -24.08
C GLU A 10 -1.80 -4.64 -23.37
N ASP A 11 -2.59 -5.65 -23.75
CA ASP A 11 -3.87 -5.93 -23.10
C ASP A 11 -3.70 -6.19 -21.60
N GLY A 12 -4.58 -5.59 -20.81
CA GLY A 12 -4.60 -5.78 -19.36
C GLY A 12 -3.67 -4.88 -18.57
N ILE A 13 -2.82 -4.05 -19.20
CA ILE A 13 -2.05 -3.02 -18.50
C ILE A 13 -2.89 -1.73 -18.43
N LEU A 14 -3.13 -1.26 -17.20
CA LEU A 14 -3.87 -0.02 -16.94
C LEU A 14 -2.93 1.19 -16.86
N GLN A 15 -1.79 1.04 -16.18
CA GLN A 15 -0.77 2.08 -16.06
C GLN A 15 0.62 1.48 -16.06
N SER A 16 1.60 2.30 -16.44
CA SER A 16 3.01 1.96 -16.46
C SER A 16 3.81 3.16 -15.98
N PHE A 17 4.72 2.92 -15.05
CA PHE A 17 5.54 3.95 -14.41
C PHE A 17 7.02 3.64 -14.62
N PRO A 18 7.75 4.44 -15.41
CA PRO A 18 9.20 4.36 -15.41
C PRO A 18 9.73 4.93 -14.08
N LEU A 19 10.76 4.30 -13.51
CA LEU A 19 11.33 4.65 -12.21
C LEU A 19 11.67 6.14 -12.08
N VAL A 20 12.22 6.73 -13.14
CA VAL A 20 12.61 8.16 -13.18
C VAL A 20 11.45 9.12 -12.92
N ASP A 21 10.21 8.68 -13.18
CA ASP A 21 9.00 9.48 -12.99
C ASP A 21 8.21 9.04 -11.74
N LEU A 22 8.56 7.91 -11.11
CA LEU A 22 7.75 7.32 -10.03
C LEU A 22 7.54 8.28 -8.85
N ALA A 23 8.59 8.98 -8.41
CA ALA A 23 8.52 9.90 -7.29
C ALA A 23 7.62 11.12 -7.57
N SER A 24 7.68 11.69 -8.78
CA SER A 24 6.83 12.83 -9.16
C SER A 24 5.38 12.40 -9.39
N ARG A 25 5.17 11.20 -9.95
CA ARG A 25 3.85 10.61 -10.12
C ARG A 25 3.17 10.30 -8.79
N ALA A 26 3.92 9.81 -7.80
CA ALA A 26 3.41 9.51 -6.46
C ALA A 26 2.77 10.71 -5.75
N ALA A 27 3.12 11.95 -6.13
CA ALA A 27 2.53 13.15 -5.56
C ALA A 27 1.08 13.44 -6.02
N VAL A 28 0.64 12.83 -7.14
CA VAL A 28 -0.65 13.14 -7.78
C VAL A 28 -1.47 11.91 -8.14
N ASP A 29 -0.87 10.72 -8.12
CA ASP A 29 -1.49 9.46 -8.51
C ASP A 29 -1.49 8.46 -7.33
N PRO A 30 -2.65 8.08 -6.80
CA PRO A 30 -2.75 7.16 -5.65
C PRO A 30 -2.18 5.76 -5.92
N PHE A 31 -2.13 5.30 -7.16
CA PHE A 31 -1.50 4.01 -7.48
C PHE A 31 0.02 4.16 -7.49
N ALA A 32 0.53 5.24 -8.08
CA ALA A 32 1.97 5.55 -8.02
C ALA A 32 2.44 5.77 -6.57
N GLU A 33 1.62 6.38 -5.70
CA GLU A 33 1.94 6.55 -4.27
C GLU A 33 2.18 5.21 -3.58
N LYS A 34 1.26 4.25 -3.75
CA LYS A 34 1.39 2.90 -3.17
C LYS A 34 2.62 2.17 -3.69
N ILE A 35 2.87 2.28 -5.00
CA ILE A 35 4.02 1.64 -5.66
C ILE A 35 5.32 2.27 -5.17
N TYR A 36 5.38 3.60 -5.06
CA TYR A 36 6.53 4.33 -4.54
C TYR A 36 6.83 3.93 -3.09
N ALA A 37 5.80 3.79 -2.25
CA ALA A 37 5.95 3.31 -0.87
C ALA A 37 6.50 1.87 -0.77
N GLY A 38 6.25 1.03 -1.78
CA GLY A 38 6.78 -0.34 -1.87
C GLY A 38 8.09 -0.49 -2.65
N HIS A 39 8.60 0.59 -3.27
CA HIS A 39 9.77 0.56 -4.13
C HIS A 39 11.07 0.73 -3.35
N ARG A 40 12.08 -0.08 -3.68
CA ARG A 40 13.44 0.03 -3.13
C ARG A 40 14.47 0.22 -4.24
N GLN A 41 15.16 1.36 -4.21
CA GLN A 41 16.22 1.67 -5.18
C GLN A 41 17.33 0.60 -5.16
N GLY A 42 17.74 0.15 -6.35
CA GLY A 42 18.75 -0.89 -6.53
C GLY A 42 18.25 -2.32 -6.31
N VAL A 43 16.96 -2.52 -6.02
CA VAL A 43 16.35 -3.85 -5.84
C VAL A 43 15.08 -4.00 -6.68
N SER A 44 14.21 -3.00 -6.67
CA SER A 44 12.99 -2.96 -7.47
C SER A 44 13.30 -2.67 -8.95
N GLY A 45 12.39 -3.05 -9.83
CA GLY A 45 12.55 -2.88 -11.28
C GLY A 45 12.42 -1.43 -11.76
N ASP A 46 12.97 -1.16 -12.95
CA ASP A 46 13.00 0.18 -13.57
C ASP A 46 11.69 0.60 -14.23
N VAL A 47 10.77 -0.34 -14.46
CA VAL A 47 9.43 -0.11 -15.00
C VAL A 47 8.44 -0.89 -14.14
N LEU A 48 7.44 -0.19 -13.61
CA LEU A 48 6.44 -0.74 -12.70
C LEU A 48 5.07 -0.66 -13.36
N LEU A 49 4.36 -1.78 -13.36
CA LEU A 49 3.11 -1.95 -14.10
C LEU A 49 1.94 -2.07 -13.14
N VAL A 50 0.81 -1.49 -13.51
CA VAL A 50 -0.49 -1.68 -12.86
C VAL A 50 -1.40 -2.37 -13.85
N MET A 51 -1.85 -3.57 -13.51
CA MET A 51 -2.81 -4.31 -14.32
C MET A 51 -4.21 -3.71 -14.18
N GLN A 52 -5.10 -4.01 -15.12
CA GLN A 52 -6.52 -3.66 -15.04
C GLN A 52 -7.18 -4.32 -13.82
N PRO A 53 -8.27 -3.73 -13.28
CA PRO A 53 -8.97 -4.33 -12.14
C PRO A 53 -9.47 -5.74 -12.45
N GLY A 54 -9.20 -6.71 -11.57
CA GLY A 54 -9.58 -8.11 -11.78
C GLY A 54 -8.74 -8.85 -12.82
N TRP A 55 -7.74 -8.20 -13.42
CA TRP A 55 -6.80 -8.84 -14.33
C TRP A 55 -5.74 -9.59 -13.53
N LEU A 56 -5.60 -10.89 -13.80
CA LEU A 56 -4.68 -11.76 -13.09
C LEU A 56 -3.89 -12.61 -14.08
N THR A 57 -2.56 -12.48 -14.04
CA THR A 57 -1.64 -13.36 -14.78
C THR A 57 -1.25 -14.53 -13.88
N TYR A 58 -2.09 -15.56 -13.83
CA TYR A 58 -1.89 -16.75 -12.98
C TYR A 58 -2.31 -18.04 -13.70
N GLY A 59 -2.14 -19.18 -13.04
CA GLY A 59 -2.59 -20.47 -13.55
C GLY A 59 -4.11 -20.52 -13.78
N ARG A 60 -4.58 -21.58 -14.46
CA ARG A 60 -6.00 -21.77 -14.83
C ARG A 60 -6.98 -21.81 -13.66
N THR A 61 -6.49 -22.00 -12.43
CA THR A 61 -7.29 -22.10 -11.21
C THR A 61 -6.63 -21.33 -10.08
N GLY A 62 -7.43 -20.98 -9.05
CA GLY A 62 -6.99 -20.21 -7.91
C GLY A 62 -7.14 -18.71 -8.10
N THR A 63 -6.54 -17.95 -7.18
CA THR A 63 -6.49 -16.49 -7.21
C THR A 63 -5.14 -16.03 -6.66
N SER A 64 -4.83 -14.75 -6.81
CA SER A 64 -3.67 -14.11 -6.19
C SER A 64 -4.03 -12.70 -5.70
N HIS A 65 -3.04 -12.01 -5.16
CA HIS A 65 -3.14 -10.64 -4.67
C HIS A 65 -1.87 -9.87 -5.06
N GLY A 66 -1.91 -8.54 -4.93
CA GLY A 66 -0.74 -7.67 -5.13
C GLY A 66 -1.02 -6.44 -5.99
N SER A 67 -2.26 -6.29 -6.46
CA SER A 67 -2.70 -5.11 -7.16
C SER A 67 -2.89 -3.93 -6.19
N PRO A 68 -2.83 -2.68 -6.67
CA PRO A 68 -3.03 -1.51 -5.83
C PRO A 68 -4.52 -1.23 -5.55
N PHE A 69 -5.44 -2.10 -5.96
CA PHE A 69 -6.88 -1.89 -5.80
C PHE A 69 -7.39 -2.24 -4.41
N VAL A 70 -8.60 -1.79 -4.09
CA VAL A 70 -9.19 -1.93 -2.76
C VAL A 70 -9.37 -3.39 -2.34
N TYR A 71 -9.68 -4.29 -3.28
CA TYR A 71 -9.86 -5.71 -2.97
C TYR A 71 -8.58 -6.41 -2.47
N ASP A 72 -7.40 -5.87 -2.79
CA ASP A 72 -6.11 -6.38 -2.29
C ASP A 72 -5.53 -5.54 -1.14
N THR A 73 -5.98 -4.29 -0.99
CA THR A 73 -5.38 -3.33 -0.05
C THR A 73 -6.24 -3.00 1.17
N HIS A 74 -7.53 -3.35 1.14
CA HIS A 74 -8.43 -3.17 2.28
C HIS A 74 -8.42 -4.42 3.17
N VAL A 75 -7.91 -4.26 4.38
CA VAL A 75 -7.77 -5.34 5.36
C VAL A 75 -8.44 -4.97 6.68
N PRO A 76 -9.01 -5.94 7.41
CA PRO A 76 -9.52 -5.68 8.75
C PRO A 76 -8.37 -5.37 9.72
N CYS A 77 -8.59 -4.42 10.62
CA CYS A 77 -7.67 -4.09 11.71
C CYS A 77 -8.45 -4.10 13.02
N ILE A 78 -8.09 -5.01 13.92
CA ILE A 78 -8.78 -5.22 15.21
C ILE A 78 -7.74 -5.12 16.32
N PHE A 79 -7.99 -4.24 17.27
CA PHE A 79 -7.24 -4.18 18.52
C PHE A 79 -8.15 -4.68 19.65
N TYR A 80 -7.57 -5.41 20.60
CA TYR A 80 -8.28 -5.97 21.73
C TYR A 80 -7.34 -6.12 22.92
N GLY A 81 -7.81 -5.79 24.12
CA GLY A 81 -7.07 -6.00 25.36
C GLY A 81 -7.02 -4.75 26.23
N SER A 82 -6.02 -4.69 27.12
CA SER A 82 -5.84 -3.58 28.04
C SER A 82 -5.57 -2.27 27.29
N GLY A 83 -6.25 -1.19 27.72
CA GLY A 83 -6.08 0.14 27.13
C GLY A 83 -6.78 0.35 25.79
N VAL A 84 -7.54 -0.63 25.29
CA VAL A 84 -8.33 -0.49 24.05
C VAL A 84 -9.80 -0.29 24.41
N ASN A 85 -10.39 0.82 23.99
CA ASN A 85 -11.81 1.08 24.22
C ASN A 85 -12.68 0.34 23.19
N TYR A 86 -13.90 -0.04 23.62
CA TYR A 86 -14.86 -0.65 22.72
C TYR A 86 -15.40 0.37 21.73
N GLY A 87 -15.32 0.05 20.44
CA GLY A 87 -15.85 0.91 19.40
C GLY A 87 -15.51 0.42 18.01
N SER A 88 -15.82 1.26 17.03
CA SER A 88 -15.42 1.06 15.64
C SER A 88 -15.19 2.42 14.99
N THR A 89 -14.39 2.44 13.94
CA THR A 89 -14.14 3.63 13.14
C THR A 89 -14.17 3.28 11.66
N HIS A 90 -14.65 4.23 10.87
CA HIS A 90 -14.58 4.19 9.41
C HIS A 90 -13.58 5.23 8.88
N SER A 91 -12.83 5.88 9.78
CA SER A 91 -11.77 6.83 9.41
C SER A 91 -10.69 6.10 8.64
N ARG A 92 -10.16 6.74 7.58
CA ARG A 92 -9.12 6.13 6.76
C ARG A 92 -7.86 5.90 7.60
N THR A 93 -7.36 4.66 7.56
CA THR A 93 -6.14 4.22 8.26
C THR A 93 -5.23 3.47 7.30
N TYR A 94 -3.96 3.31 7.68
CA TYR A 94 -2.97 2.57 6.91
C TYR A 94 -2.36 1.45 7.75
N ILE A 95 -1.91 0.36 7.10
CA ILE A 95 -1.26 -0.77 7.79
C ILE A 95 -0.02 -0.30 8.59
N ARG A 96 0.70 0.70 8.09
CA ARG A 96 1.86 1.31 8.75
C ARG A 96 1.53 2.04 10.07
N ASP A 97 0.26 2.26 10.36
CA ASP A 97 -0.21 2.92 11.59
C ASP A 97 -0.31 1.93 12.77
N ILE A 98 -0.28 0.62 12.51
CA ILE A 98 -0.40 -0.42 13.54
C ILE A 98 0.79 -0.39 14.51
N ALA A 99 2.02 -0.38 13.98
CA ALA A 99 3.23 -0.40 14.80
C ALA A 99 3.34 0.80 15.77
N PRO A 100 3.16 2.07 15.33
CA PRO A 100 3.17 3.20 16.27
C PRO A 100 1.99 3.19 17.25
N THR A 101 0.83 2.63 16.87
CA THR A 101 -0.31 2.44 17.80
C THR A 101 0.04 1.48 18.92
N VAL A 102 0.67 0.34 18.60
CA VAL A 102 1.13 -0.62 19.61
C VAL A 102 2.23 -0.02 20.48
N ALA A 103 3.17 0.72 19.91
CA ALA A 103 4.23 1.39 20.68
C ALA A 103 3.64 2.38 21.69
N LEU A 104 2.62 3.15 21.29
CA LEU A 104 1.89 4.07 22.18
C LEU A 104 1.21 3.33 23.34
N LEU A 105 0.50 2.22 23.05
CA LEU A 105 -0.14 1.39 24.07
C LEU A 105 0.86 0.82 25.10
N LEU A 106 2.07 0.49 24.65
CA LEU A 106 3.13 -0.08 25.49
C LEU A 106 3.98 0.96 26.23
N GLY A 107 3.83 2.25 25.92
CA GLY A 107 4.74 3.30 26.40
C GLY A 107 6.18 3.13 25.88
N ALA A 108 6.34 2.54 24.69
CA ALA A 108 7.61 2.27 24.05
C ALA A 108 7.94 3.32 22.97
N PRO A 109 9.22 3.57 22.67
CA PRO A 109 9.59 4.43 21.55
C PRO A 109 9.15 3.82 20.22
N TYR A 110 8.88 4.67 19.23
CA TYR A 110 8.53 4.22 17.88
C TYR A 110 9.71 3.50 17.20
N PRO A 111 9.43 2.50 16.34
CA PRO A 111 10.43 1.98 15.43
C PRO A 111 11.08 3.09 14.60
N ASN A 112 12.38 2.95 14.35
CA ASN A 112 13.21 3.87 13.59
C ASN A 112 12.76 4.09 12.12
N GLY A 113 12.01 3.14 11.54
CA GLY A 113 11.45 3.23 10.19
C GLY A 113 9.96 3.60 10.14
N THR A 114 9.40 4.11 11.23
CA THR A 114 7.97 4.46 11.30
C THR A 114 7.65 5.58 10.32
N THR A 115 6.70 5.32 9.40
CA THR A 115 6.14 6.33 8.49
C THR A 115 4.63 6.54 8.68
N GLY A 116 4.02 5.76 9.56
CA GLY A 116 2.61 5.91 9.96
C GLY A 116 2.44 6.73 11.23
N SER A 117 1.20 6.90 11.63
CA SER A 117 0.82 7.63 12.85
C SER A 117 -0.04 6.74 13.75
N PRO A 118 0.01 6.91 15.10
CA PRO A 118 -0.90 6.17 15.98
C PRO A 118 -2.36 6.44 15.65
N ILE A 119 -3.19 5.41 15.78
CA ILE A 119 -4.65 5.47 15.62
C ILE A 119 -5.23 6.04 16.93
N SER A 120 -5.33 7.37 17.01
CA SER A 120 -5.66 8.06 18.27
C SER A 120 -7.03 7.71 18.84
N ASN A 121 -8.02 7.54 17.97
CA ASN A 121 -9.40 7.20 18.34
C ASN A 121 -9.57 5.79 18.92
N LEU A 122 -8.49 5.03 19.08
CA LEU A 122 -8.46 3.74 19.76
C LEU A 122 -8.49 3.89 21.30
N LEU A 123 -7.97 5.00 21.80
CA LEU A 123 -7.78 5.30 23.22
C LEU A 123 -8.85 6.24 23.78
N ASP A 124 -9.65 6.84 22.89
CA ASP A 124 -10.73 7.79 23.21
C ASP A 124 -12.00 7.10 23.70
#